data_AF-A0AAD6FV07-F1
#
_entry.id   AF-A0AAD6FV07-F1
#
_cell.length_a   1.000
_cell.length_b   1.000
_cell.length_c   1.000
_cell.angle_alpha   90.00
_cell.angle_beta   90.00
_cell.angle_gamma   90.00
#
_symmetry.space_group_name_H-M   'P 1'
#
loop_
_entity.id
_entity.type
_entity.pdbx_description
1 polymer ?
#
loop_
_entity_poly.entity_id
_entity_poly.type
_entity_poly.pdbx_seq_one_letter_code
_entity_poly.pdbx_strand_id
1 'polypeptide(L)'
;MALQGALMWICSLAVLSSCAAQDETLQCGYNSLTSNLKEAVECDSWSSEERAGLLLNLRNLRDKLNRLQLRECQGAEPNKCPQAEVPEDGGLLCTTVSDKRYCKPMCNHGYDFSFLRRSRVYEECSEQTGFKWQSQFIGGNKLAVCNKAHIQVSGAASAYFSEDQDCLTTKSNSSLIESAIMGGFMSELRSADVQGEAENSCLLCG
;
A
#
# COMPACT_ATOMS: atom_id res chain seq x y z
N MET A 1 73.64 -12.93 -13.56
CA MET A 1 73.44 -11.72 -14.40
C MET A 1 71.98 -11.76 -14.83
N ALA A 2 71.09 -11.02 -14.17
CA ALA A 2 70.56 -9.70 -14.60
C ALA A 2 69.95 -9.78 -16.03
N LEU A 3 68.69 -9.41 -16.34
CA LEU A 3 67.93 -8.22 -15.95
C LEU A 3 66.46 -8.33 -16.45
N GLN A 4 65.50 -7.92 -15.61
CA GLN A 4 64.27 -7.12 -15.84
C GLN A 4 63.36 -7.21 -17.11
N GLY A 5 62.05 -7.12 -16.82
CA GLY A 5 61.00 -6.39 -17.58
C GLY A 5 60.08 -7.27 -18.43
N ALA A 6 58.75 -7.12 -18.50
CA ALA A 6 57.80 -6.17 -17.94
C ALA A 6 56.37 -6.79 -18.02
N LEU A 7 55.46 -6.34 -17.15
CA LEU A 7 54.01 -6.55 -17.25
C LEU A 7 53.48 -6.11 -18.62
N MET A 8 52.45 -6.80 -19.15
CA MET A 8 51.25 -6.14 -19.70
C MET A 8 50.05 -7.09 -19.72
N TRP A 9 48.90 -6.50 -19.45
CA TRP A 9 47.64 -7.07 -18.98
C TRP A 9 46.61 -6.93 -20.09
N ILE A 10 46.07 -8.00 -20.66
CA ILE A 10 44.82 -7.97 -21.48
C ILE A 10 44.10 -9.32 -21.36
N CYS A 11 43.15 -9.43 -20.42
CA CYS A 11 42.12 -10.47 -20.47
C CYS A 11 40.96 -9.93 -21.31
N SER A 12 40.92 -10.29 -22.58
CA SER A 12 39.79 -10.01 -23.47
C SER A 12 38.60 -10.89 -23.10
N LEU A 13 37.52 -10.26 -22.62
CA LEU A 13 36.18 -10.83 -22.52
C LEU A 13 35.67 -11.17 -23.92
N ALA A 14 35.61 -12.47 -24.25
CA ALA A 14 34.83 -12.95 -25.38
C ALA A 14 33.40 -13.21 -24.89
N VAL A 15 32.52 -12.23 -25.08
CA VAL A 15 31.07 -12.43 -25.04
C VAL A 15 30.67 -13.10 -26.35
N LEU A 16 30.46 -14.41 -26.32
CA LEU A 16 29.75 -15.11 -27.40
C LEU A 16 28.30 -15.31 -26.97
N SER A 17 27.47 -14.45 -27.57
CA SER A 17 26.02 -14.53 -27.59
C SER A 17 25.54 -15.87 -28.13
N SER A 18 24.59 -16.49 -27.44
CA SER A 18 23.70 -17.50 -28.00
C SER A 18 22.31 -17.21 -27.44
N CYS A 19 21.51 -16.51 -28.25
CA CYS A 19 20.09 -16.34 -28.00
C CYS A 19 19.39 -17.70 -28.11
N ALA A 20 19.12 -18.33 -26.98
CA ALA A 20 18.02 -19.27 -26.85
C ALA A 20 16.85 -18.48 -26.28
N ALA A 21 15.78 -18.34 -27.06
CA ALA A 21 14.52 -17.78 -26.59
C ALA A 21 13.95 -18.72 -25.52
N GLN A 22 14.24 -18.42 -24.26
CA GLN A 22 13.46 -18.94 -23.13
C GLN A 22 12.38 -17.91 -22.85
N ASP A 23 11.14 -18.36 -22.96
CA ASP A 23 9.96 -17.72 -22.42
C ASP A 23 10.11 -17.67 -20.90
N GLU A 24 10.90 -16.71 -20.41
CA GLU A 24 11.11 -16.48 -18.99
C GLU A 24 9.83 -15.86 -18.44
N THR A 25 9.02 -16.71 -17.82
CA THR A 25 8.09 -16.24 -16.80
C THR A 25 8.94 -15.53 -15.75
N LEU A 26 8.95 -14.20 -15.77
CA LEU A 26 9.71 -13.33 -14.88
C LEU A 26 9.32 -13.64 -13.43
N GLN A 27 10.09 -14.53 -12.78
CA GLN A 27 9.87 -14.91 -11.40
C GLN A 27 10.42 -13.78 -10.52
N CYS A 28 9.58 -12.81 -10.19
CA CYS A 28 9.93 -11.68 -9.33
C CYS A 28 10.34 -12.19 -7.93
N GLY A 29 11.64 -12.13 -7.61
CA GLY A 29 12.19 -12.63 -6.35
C GLY A 29 12.14 -11.61 -5.21
N TYR A 30 10.98 -11.45 -4.54
CA TYR A 30 10.83 -10.58 -3.36
C TYR A 30 11.90 -10.85 -2.29
N ASN A 31 12.11 -12.11 -1.93
CA ASN A 31 13.07 -12.50 -0.88
C ASN A 31 14.53 -12.14 -1.24
N SER A 32 14.91 -12.28 -2.51
CA SER A 32 16.26 -11.95 -2.98
C SER A 32 16.52 -10.45 -2.91
N LEU A 33 15.55 -9.62 -3.33
CA LEU A 33 15.65 -8.17 -3.24
C LEU A 33 15.80 -7.69 -1.78
N THR A 34 14.99 -8.24 -0.87
CA THR A 34 15.03 -7.85 0.54
C THR A 34 16.36 -8.24 1.21
N SER A 35 16.92 -9.42 0.90
CA SER A 35 18.24 -9.83 1.40
C SER A 35 19.34 -8.89 0.93
N ASN A 36 19.37 -8.62 -0.38
CA ASN A 36 20.38 -7.74 -0.98
C ASN A 36 20.32 -6.32 -0.42
N LEU A 37 19.12 -5.78 -0.19
CA LEU A 37 18.95 -4.46 0.43
C LEU A 37 19.43 -4.43 1.88
N LYS A 38 19.19 -5.51 2.64
CA LYS A 38 19.65 -5.61 4.02
C LYS A 38 21.18 -5.60 4.09
N GLU A 39 21.82 -6.47 3.32
CA GLU A 39 23.30 -6.55 3.24
C GLU A 39 23.93 -5.24 2.76
N ALA A 40 23.27 -4.56 1.82
CA ALA A 40 23.70 -3.25 1.32
C ALA A 40 23.69 -2.17 2.41
N VAL A 41 22.66 -2.12 3.25
CA VAL A 41 22.52 -1.12 4.32
C VAL A 41 23.47 -1.37 5.50
N GLU A 42 23.86 -2.62 5.75
CA GLU A 42 24.84 -2.97 6.79
C GLU A 42 26.29 -2.59 6.41
N CYS A 43 26.52 -2.09 5.21
CA CYS A 43 27.84 -1.71 4.71
C CYS A 43 28.15 -0.24 5.04
N ASP A 44 28.95 0.01 6.08
CA ASP A 44 29.29 1.36 6.59
C ASP A 44 30.20 2.20 5.65
N SER A 45 30.62 1.65 4.51
CA SER A 45 31.64 2.26 3.63
C SER A 45 31.08 3.17 2.53
N TRP A 46 29.79 3.46 2.53
CA TRP A 46 29.14 4.18 1.43
C TRP A 46 29.46 5.67 1.43
N SER A 47 29.78 6.20 0.25
CA SER A 47 29.84 7.64 0.02
C SER A 47 28.46 8.31 0.22
N SER A 48 28.45 9.64 0.33
CA SER A 48 27.19 10.40 0.43
C SER A 48 26.35 10.29 -0.85
N GLU A 49 27.03 10.23 -2.00
CA GLU A 49 26.46 10.10 -3.34
C GLU A 49 25.79 8.73 -3.53
N GLU A 50 26.43 7.65 -3.12
CA GLU A 50 25.87 6.29 -3.20
C GLU A 50 24.62 6.13 -2.32
N ARG A 51 24.66 6.68 -1.09
CA ARG A 51 23.49 6.72 -0.19
C ARG A 51 22.32 7.47 -0.81
N ALA A 52 22.56 8.65 -1.39
CA ALA A 52 21.53 9.41 -2.07
C ALA A 52 20.96 8.66 -3.28
N GLY A 53 21.82 7.97 -4.05
CA GLY A 53 21.42 7.12 -5.18
C GLY A 53 20.50 5.97 -4.76
N LEU A 54 20.84 5.25 -3.68
CA LEU A 54 19.96 4.19 -3.15
C LEU A 54 18.61 4.75 -2.71
N LEU A 55 18.60 5.84 -1.93
CA LEU A 55 17.36 6.46 -1.46
C LEU A 55 16.45 6.86 -2.61
N LEU A 56 17.02 7.41 -3.70
CA LEU A 56 16.25 7.73 -4.91
C LEU A 56 15.65 6.48 -5.56
N ASN A 57 16.42 5.39 -5.65
CA ASN A 57 15.93 4.13 -6.20
C ASN A 57 14.81 3.52 -5.35
N LEU A 58 14.95 3.52 -4.02
CA LEU A 58 13.93 3.05 -3.09
C LEU A 58 12.65 3.87 -3.20
N ARG A 59 12.77 5.20 -3.31
CA ARG A 59 11.64 6.09 -3.56
C ARG A 59 10.93 5.75 -4.87
N ASN A 60 11.67 5.58 -5.97
CA ASN A 60 11.10 5.22 -7.26
C ASN A 60 10.41 3.85 -7.23
N LEU A 61 10.99 2.88 -6.52
CA LEU A 61 10.39 1.56 -6.32
C LEU A 61 9.08 1.66 -5.53
N ARG A 62 9.09 2.38 -4.40
CA ARG A 62 7.89 2.67 -3.61
C ARG A 62 6.81 3.31 -4.47
N ASP A 63 7.15 4.33 -5.25
CA ASP A 63 6.18 5.01 -6.11
C ASP A 63 5.56 4.06 -7.17
N LYS A 64 6.35 3.11 -7.70
CA LYS A 64 5.83 2.06 -8.60
C LYS A 64 4.92 1.07 -7.87
N LEU A 65 5.33 0.59 -6.70
CA LEU A 65 4.53 -0.35 -5.89
C LEU A 65 3.19 0.29 -5.47
N ASN A 66 3.21 1.56 -5.05
CA ASN A 66 2.01 2.31 -4.71
C ASN A 66 1.03 2.39 -5.90
N ARG A 67 1.53 2.64 -7.12
CA ARG A 67 0.69 2.65 -8.32
C ARG A 67 0.07 1.28 -8.62
N LEU A 68 0.79 0.19 -8.35
CA LEU A 68 0.26 -1.17 -8.51
C LEU A 68 -0.83 -1.44 -7.48
N GLN A 69 -0.60 -1.07 -6.22
CA GLN A 69 -1.57 -1.20 -5.14
C GLN A 69 -2.89 -0.49 -5.46
N LEU A 70 -2.84 0.74 -6.00
CA LEU A 70 -4.06 1.48 -6.36
C LEU A 70 -4.93 0.75 -7.41
N ARG A 71 -4.38 -0.23 -8.13
CA ARG A 71 -5.13 -1.06 -9.08
C ARG A 71 -5.87 -2.22 -8.42
N GLU A 72 -5.55 -2.58 -7.18
CA GLU A 72 -6.21 -3.69 -6.48
C GLU A 72 -7.70 -3.42 -6.24
N CYS A 73 -8.09 -2.16 -6.15
CA CYS A 73 -9.49 -1.76 -6.03
C CYS A 73 -10.12 -1.32 -7.37
N GLN A 74 -9.37 -1.35 -8.48
CA GLN A 74 -9.88 -0.91 -9.79
C GLN A 74 -10.82 -1.97 -10.37
N GLY A 75 -11.86 -1.50 -11.07
CA GLY A 75 -12.86 -2.37 -11.68
C GLY A 75 -13.91 -2.91 -10.70
N ALA A 76 -13.92 -2.44 -9.45
CA ALA A 76 -14.98 -2.72 -8.50
C ALA A 76 -16.26 -1.97 -8.88
N GLU A 77 -17.39 -2.66 -8.87
CA GLU A 77 -18.69 -2.00 -9.04
C GLU A 77 -19.06 -1.13 -7.82
N PRO A 78 -19.80 -0.01 -8.00
CA PRO A 78 -20.13 0.60 -9.30
C PRO A 78 -18.92 1.27 -9.95
N ASN A 79 -18.69 0.99 -11.24
CA ASN A 79 -17.60 1.60 -12.02
C ASN A 79 -17.68 3.14 -12.13
N LYS A 80 -18.84 3.72 -11.79
CA LYS A 80 -19.08 5.17 -11.79
C LYS A 80 -18.55 5.86 -10.54
N CYS A 81 -18.23 5.12 -9.48
CA CYS A 81 -17.68 5.68 -8.26
C CYS A 81 -16.25 6.20 -8.50
N PRO A 82 -15.94 7.46 -8.16
CA PRO A 82 -14.59 7.98 -8.33
C PRO A 82 -13.64 7.25 -7.37
N GLN A 83 -12.38 7.10 -7.78
CA GLN A 83 -11.36 6.52 -6.91
C GLN A 83 -11.19 7.39 -5.66
N ALA A 84 -11.41 6.80 -4.50
CA ALA A 84 -11.15 7.46 -3.22
C ALA A 84 -9.64 7.62 -2.98
N GLU A 85 -9.27 8.75 -2.39
CA GLU A 85 -7.90 9.00 -1.95
C GLU A 85 -7.61 8.18 -0.69
N VAL A 86 -6.46 7.51 -0.70
CA VAL A 86 -5.98 6.76 0.46
C VAL A 86 -5.39 7.76 1.46
N PRO A 87 -5.81 7.73 2.75
CA PRO A 87 -5.24 8.62 3.75
C PRO A 87 -3.75 8.35 3.95
N GLU A 88 -2.92 9.40 3.92
CA GLU A 88 -1.54 9.33 4.40
C GLU A 88 -1.53 8.89 5.88
N ASP A 89 -0.50 8.14 6.29
CA ASP A 89 -0.37 7.58 7.65
C ASP A 89 -1.57 6.71 8.06
N GLY A 90 -2.12 5.96 7.09
CA GLY A 90 -3.29 5.13 7.30
C GLY A 90 -3.56 4.20 6.14
N GLY A 91 -4.83 3.85 6.01
CA GLY A 91 -5.30 2.95 4.98
C GLY A 91 -6.76 3.18 4.60
N LEU A 92 -7.16 2.57 3.50
CA LEU A 92 -8.50 2.61 2.99
C LEU A 92 -8.96 1.19 2.65
N LEU A 93 -9.89 0.68 3.45
CA LEU A 93 -10.53 -0.60 3.25
C LEU A 93 -11.80 -0.39 2.43
N CYS A 94 -11.93 -1.05 1.29
CA CYS A 94 -13.13 -0.92 0.47
C CYS A 94 -13.71 -2.27 0.09
N THR A 95 -15.04 -2.36 0.03
CA THR A 95 -15.79 -3.53 -0.41
C THR A 95 -17.04 -3.11 -1.17
N THR A 96 -17.55 -3.97 -2.03
CA THR A 96 -18.81 -3.79 -2.72
C THR A 96 -19.83 -4.76 -2.13
N VAL A 97 -21.00 -4.24 -1.77
CA VAL A 97 -22.13 -5.06 -1.29
C VAL A 97 -23.39 -4.56 -1.99
N SER A 98 -24.06 -5.46 -2.72
CA SER A 98 -25.31 -5.16 -3.44
C SER A 98 -25.23 -3.91 -4.34
N ASP A 99 -24.24 -3.87 -5.24
CA ASP A 99 -23.97 -2.76 -6.16
C ASP A 99 -23.75 -1.40 -5.48
N LYS A 100 -23.33 -1.41 -4.21
CA LYS A 100 -22.92 -0.21 -3.47
C LYS A 100 -21.49 -0.37 -3.02
N ARG A 101 -20.68 0.65 -3.26
CA ARG A 101 -19.29 0.67 -2.81
C ARG A 101 -19.21 1.30 -1.44
N TYR A 102 -18.59 0.60 -0.49
CA TYR A 102 -18.33 1.11 0.84
C TYR A 102 -16.83 1.20 1.07
N CYS A 103 -16.36 2.33 1.55
CA CYS A 103 -14.96 2.55 1.87
C CYS A 103 -14.81 3.08 3.30
N LYS A 104 -14.04 2.35 4.12
CA LYS A 104 -13.70 2.65 5.50
C LYS A 104 -12.27 3.18 5.55
N PRO A 105 -12.06 4.48 5.81
CA PRO A 105 -10.75 5.03 6.06
C PRO A 105 -10.29 4.65 7.47
N MET A 106 -9.02 4.31 7.61
CA MET A 106 -8.41 3.91 8.87
C MET A 106 -7.12 4.70 9.09
N CYS A 107 -6.85 5.11 10.33
CA CYS A 107 -5.57 5.75 10.68
C CYS A 107 -4.64 4.79 11.42
N ASN A 108 -3.34 4.92 11.19
CA ASN A 108 -2.34 4.17 11.93
C ASN A 108 -2.37 4.55 13.43
N HIS A 109 -1.85 3.66 14.28
CA HIS A 109 -1.64 4.02 15.67
C HIS A 109 -0.73 5.25 15.80
N GLY A 110 -1.02 6.13 16.76
CA GLY A 110 -0.33 7.42 16.92
C GLY A 110 -0.83 8.54 15.99
N TYR A 111 -1.90 8.27 15.23
CA TYR A 111 -2.61 9.24 14.40
C TYR A 111 -4.11 9.24 14.70
N ASP A 112 -4.73 10.41 14.62
CA ASP A 112 -6.17 10.61 14.76
C ASP A 112 -6.76 11.29 13.52
N PHE A 113 -8.07 11.09 13.30
CA PHE A 113 -8.77 11.79 12.23
C PHE A 113 -8.78 13.30 12.50
N SER A 114 -8.56 14.08 11.44
CA SER A 114 -8.68 15.55 11.46
C SER A 114 -10.04 16.08 11.89
N PHE A 115 -11.08 15.25 11.85
CA PHE A 115 -12.44 15.61 12.26
C PHE A 115 -13.14 14.45 12.97
N LEU A 116 -14.09 14.80 13.84
CA LEU A 116 -14.94 13.84 14.55
C LEU A 116 -15.84 13.07 13.59
N ARG A 117 -15.73 11.74 13.64
CA ARG A 117 -16.45 10.81 12.76
C ARG A 117 -16.82 9.48 13.45
N ARG A 118 -16.94 9.46 14.78
CA ARG A 118 -17.27 8.25 15.56
C ARG A 118 -18.50 7.50 15.06
N SER A 119 -19.52 8.22 14.61
CA SER A 119 -20.76 7.65 14.07
C SER A 119 -20.70 7.34 12.57
N ARG A 120 -19.60 7.70 11.91
CA ARG A 120 -19.44 7.65 10.45
C ARG A 120 -18.18 6.88 10.09
N VAL A 121 -18.27 5.58 10.32
CA VAL A 121 -17.14 4.65 10.25
C VAL A 121 -16.71 4.41 8.80
N TYR A 122 -17.63 4.51 7.84
CA TYR A 122 -17.37 4.33 6.41
C TYR A 122 -18.12 5.35 5.56
N GLU A 123 -17.79 5.38 4.28
CA GLU A 123 -18.39 6.19 3.22
C GLU A 123 -19.09 5.28 2.21
N GLU A 124 -20.27 5.67 1.74
CA GLU A 124 -20.98 4.99 0.64
C GLU A 124 -20.78 5.76 -0.68
N CYS A 125 -20.63 5.01 -1.76
CA CYS A 125 -20.82 5.47 -3.12
C CYS A 125 -21.74 4.52 -3.88
N SER A 126 -22.87 5.04 -4.36
CA SER A 126 -23.91 4.27 -5.03
C SER A 126 -24.77 5.16 -5.92
N GLU A 127 -25.77 4.59 -6.60
CA GLU A 127 -26.77 5.38 -7.33
C GLU A 127 -27.49 6.38 -6.41
N GLN A 128 -27.78 5.99 -5.17
CA GLN A 128 -28.44 6.83 -4.16
C GLN A 128 -27.60 8.07 -3.81
N THR A 129 -26.29 7.96 -3.85
CA THR A 129 -25.37 9.09 -3.61
C THR A 129 -25.01 9.85 -4.89
N GLY A 130 -25.63 9.50 -6.03
CA GLY A 130 -25.28 10.05 -7.34
C GLY A 130 -23.86 9.68 -7.77
N PHE A 131 -23.37 8.52 -7.37
CA PHE A 131 -22.01 8.02 -7.59
C PHE A 131 -20.93 8.96 -7.06
N LYS A 132 -21.20 9.60 -5.92
CA LYS A 132 -20.23 10.43 -5.20
C LYS A 132 -20.05 9.88 -3.79
N TRP A 133 -18.83 9.97 -3.29
CA TRP A 133 -18.59 9.76 -1.88
C TRP A 133 -19.31 10.82 -1.08
N GLN A 134 -19.86 10.43 0.07
CA GLN A 134 -20.58 11.36 0.93
C GLN A 134 -19.63 12.27 1.72
N SER A 135 -18.32 12.18 1.51
CA SER A 135 -17.25 12.82 2.28
C SER A 135 -17.50 14.29 2.66
N GLN A 136 -17.04 14.66 3.85
CA GLN A 136 -17.04 16.05 4.34
C GLN A 136 -15.93 16.93 3.74
N PHE A 137 -15.00 16.37 2.97
CA PHE A 137 -13.89 17.11 2.38
C PHE A 137 -14.25 17.70 1.01
N ILE A 138 -13.75 18.91 0.77
CA ILE A 138 -13.89 19.60 -0.52
C ILE A 138 -13.23 18.75 -1.61
N GLY A 139 -13.92 18.58 -2.75
CA GLY A 139 -13.47 17.75 -3.87
C GLY A 139 -13.98 16.30 -3.84
N GLY A 140 -14.53 15.84 -2.71
CA GLY A 140 -15.32 14.61 -2.62
C GLY A 140 -14.53 13.29 -2.57
N ASN A 141 -13.31 13.21 -3.12
CA ASN A 141 -12.57 11.94 -3.16
C ASN A 141 -11.72 11.66 -1.92
N LYS A 142 -11.35 12.71 -1.18
CA LYS A 142 -10.65 12.59 0.09
C LYS A 142 -11.64 12.16 1.17
N LEU A 143 -11.46 10.97 1.75
CA LEU A 143 -12.41 10.43 2.73
C LEU A 143 -11.97 10.67 4.19
N ALA A 144 -10.66 10.85 4.40
CA ALA A 144 -10.09 11.15 5.71
C ALA A 144 -8.73 11.84 5.58
N VAL A 145 -8.31 12.48 6.67
CA VAL A 145 -6.93 12.92 6.90
C VAL A 145 -6.56 12.44 8.29
N CYS A 146 -5.44 11.72 8.38
CA CYS A 146 -4.85 11.26 9.63
C CYS A 146 -3.76 12.23 10.06
N ASN A 147 -3.91 12.82 11.25
CA ASN A 147 -2.95 13.74 11.83
C ASN A 147 -2.27 13.08 13.01
N LYS A 148 -0.96 13.32 13.17
CA LYS A 148 -0.23 12.83 14.33
C LYS A 148 -0.89 13.28 15.62
N ALA A 149 -1.21 12.33 16.50
CA ALA A 149 -1.93 12.59 17.74
C ALA A 149 -1.58 11.53 18.79
N HIS A 150 -1.35 11.96 20.03
CA HIS A 150 -1.05 11.06 21.15
C HIS A 150 -2.28 10.29 21.66
N ILE A 151 -3.49 10.77 21.36
CA ILE A 151 -4.74 10.16 21.78
C ILE A 151 -5.70 10.14 20.60
N GLN A 152 -6.31 8.98 20.36
CA GLN A 152 -7.28 8.74 19.29
C GLN A 152 -8.69 8.92 19.85
N VAL A 153 -9.35 10.03 19.49
CA VAL A 153 -10.70 10.34 19.99
C VAL A 153 -11.69 10.62 18.87
N SER A 154 -11.24 10.88 17.66
CA SER A 154 -12.11 11.41 16.61
C SER A 154 -12.89 10.33 15.87
N GLY A 155 -12.39 9.11 15.78
CA GLY A 155 -13.00 7.95 15.13
C GLY A 155 -13.52 6.90 16.10
N ALA A 156 -14.25 5.92 15.57
CA ALA A 156 -14.57 4.70 16.30
C ALA A 156 -13.29 3.87 16.51
N ALA A 157 -13.22 3.06 17.57
CA ALA A 157 -12.04 2.25 17.88
C ALA A 157 -11.61 1.33 16.72
N SER A 158 -12.59 0.83 15.95
CA SER A 158 -12.37 -0.01 14.77
C SER A 158 -11.88 0.73 13.53
N ALA A 159 -11.80 2.07 13.56
CA ALA A 159 -11.27 2.91 12.49
C ALA A 159 -9.77 3.22 12.67
N TYR A 160 -9.09 2.47 13.54
CA TYR A 160 -7.66 2.56 13.75
C TYR A 160 -7.00 1.19 13.60
N PHE A 161 -5.78 1.17 13.12
CA PHE A 161 -4.92 0.00 13.26
C PHE A 161 -4.45 -0.12 14.72
N SER A 162 -4.23 -1.36 15.17
CA SER A 162 -3.76 -1.66 16.53
C SER A 162 -2.38 -1.07 16.79
N GLU A 163 -1.98 -0.95 18.07
CA GLU A 163 -0.73 -0.29 18.49
C GLU A 163 0.54 -0.81 17.80
N ASP A 164 0.65 -2.13 17.61
CA ASP A 164 1.79 -2.76 16.95
C ASP A 164 1.61 -2.96 15.44
N GLN A 165 0.63 -2.30 14.82
CA GLN A 165 0.28 -2.47 13.43
C GLN A 165 0.10 -1.12 12.72
N ASP A 166 0.57 -1.07 11.48
CA ASP A 166 0.18 -0.06 10.51
C ASP A 166 -0.54 -0.72 9.34
N CYS A 167 -0.96 0.08 8.36
CA CYS A 167 -1.63 -0.46 7.19
C CYS A 167 -0.77 -1.48 6.44
N LEU A 168 0.52 -1.23 6.22
CA LEU A 168 1.40 -2.11 5.44
C LEU A 168 1.71 -3.40 6.20
N THR A 169 1.98 -3.35 7.51
CA THR A 169 2.19 -4.55 8.33
C THR A 169 0.93 -5.40 8.36
N THR A 170 -0.24 -4.78 8.52
CA THR A 170 -1.54 -5.45 8.46
C THR A 170 -1.75 -6.09 7.10
N LYS A 171 -1.49 -5.35 6.01
CA LYS A 171 -1.64 -5.81 4.63
C LYS A 171 -0.69 -6.95 4.27
N SER A 172 0.48 -7.02 4.91
CA SER A 172 1.43 -8.12 4.69
C SER A 172 0.96 -9.47 5.30
N ASN A 173 -0.10 -9.46 6.11
CA ASN A 173 -0.63 -10.63 6.80
C ASN A 173 -2.10 -10.88 6.41
N SER A 174 -2.32 -11.84 5.50
CA SER A 174 -3.66 -12.16 4.98
C SER A 174 -4.66 -12.55 6.08
N SER A 175 -4.21 -13.26 7.13
CA SER A 175 -5.09 -13.68 8.23
C SER A 175 -5.60 -12.48 9.04
N LEU A 176 -4.78 -11.44 9.25
CA LEU A 176 -5.19 -10.21 9.92
C LEU A 176 -6.19 -9.42 9.07
N ILE A 177 -5.96 -9.33 7.75
CA ILE A 177 -6.89 -8.67 6.83
C ILE A 177 -8.26 -9.35 6.87
N GLU A 178 -8.31 -10.68 6.71
CA GLU A 178 -9.57 -11.41 6.64
C GLU A 178 -10.34 -11.36 7.96
N SER A 179 -9.69 -11.73 9.06
CA SER A 179 -10.38 -11.92 10.35
C SER A 179 -10.69 -10.62 11.08
N ALA A 180 -9.70 -9.73 11.22
CA ALA A 180 -9.83 -8.54 12.06
C ALA A 180 -10.37 -7.34 11.27
N ILE A 181 -9.81 -7.09 10.09
CA ILE A 181 -10.11 -5.88 9.32
C ILE A 181 -11.41 -6.05 8.52
N MET A 182 -11.46 -7.05 7.63
CA MET A 182 -12.62 -7.29 6.78
C MET A 182 -13.79 -7.85 7.60
N GLY A 183 -13.55 -8.82 8.48
CA GLY A 183 -14.58 -9.36 9.37
C GLY A 183 -15.22 -8.28 10.23
N GLY A 184 -14.41 -7.39 10.82
CA GLY A 184 -14.90 -6.24 11.58
C GLY A 184 -15.73 -5.27 10.73
N PHE A 185 -15.24 -4.93 9.54
CA PHE A 185 -15.98 -4.03 8.64
C PHE A 185 -17.32 -4.61 8.17
N MET A 186 -17.36 -5.90 7.83
CA MET A 186 -18.61 -6.56 7.46
C MET A 186 -19.60 -6.63 8.63
N SER A 187 -19.12 -6.76 9.87
CA SER A 187 -19.97 -6.67 11.06
C SER A 187 -20.58 -5.27 11.24
N GLU A 188 -19.82 -4.21 10.94
CA GLU A 188 -20.30 -2.82 10.99
C GLU A 188 -21.37 -2.56 9.93
N LEU A 189 -21.14 -3.03 8.69
CA LEU A 189 -22.12 -2.94 7.60
C LEU A 189 -23.43 -3.64 7.97
N ARG A 190 -23.36 -4.87 8.49
CA ARG A 190 -24.56 -5.62 8.94
C ARG A 190 -25.28 -4.92 10.09
N SER A 191 -24.54 -4.30 11.01
CA SER A 191 -25.12 -3.54 12.12
C SER A 191 -25.87 -2.28 11.65
N ALA A 192 -25.53 -1.79 10.46
CA ALA A 192 -26.23 -0.70 9.76
C ALA A 192 -27.28 -1.21 8.75
N ASP A 193 -27.70 -2.48 8.87
CA ASP A 193 -28.67 -3.15 8.01
C ASP A 193 -28.26 -3.26 6.53
N VAL A 194 -26.95 -3.20 6.24
CA VAL A 194 -26.40 -3.52 4.92
C VAL A 194 -26.20 -5.03 4.84
N GLN A 195 -27.08 -5.70 4.10
CA GLN A 195 -27.07 -7.14 3.88
C GLN A 195 -26.39 -7.50 2.54
N GLY A 196 -25.74 -8.65 2.48
CA GLY A 196 -25.11 -9.17 1.27
C GLY A 196 -23.70 -9.71 1.50
N GLU A 197 -23.12 -10.28 0.44
CA GLU A 197 -21.74 -10.75 0.43
C GLU A 197 -20.78 -9.65 -0.01
N ALA A 198 -19.55 -9.73 0.50
CA ALA A 198 -18.48 -8.79 0.17
C ALA A 198 -17.86 -9.17 -1.17
N GLU A 199 -17.82 -8.24 -2.09
CA GLU A 199 -17.19 -8.39 -3.39
C GLU A 199 -16.11 -7.33 -3.61
N ASN A 200 -15.12 -7.64 -4.46
CA ASN A 200 -14.08 -6.69 -4.88
C ASN A 200 -13.42 -5.96 -3.69
N SER A 201 -13.16 -6.73 -2.65
CA SER A 201 -12.59 -6.28 -1.39
C SER A 201 -11.10 -5.99 -1.53
N CYS A 202 -10.65 -4.86 -0.98
CA CYS A 202 -9.25 -4.45 -1.06
C CYS A 202 -8.89 -3.53 0.12
N LEU A 203 -7.60 -3.56 0.51
CA LEU A 203 -7.01 -2.65 1.48
C LEU A 203 -5.88 -1.88 0.79
N LEU A 204 -6.00 -0.56 0.73
CA LEU A 204 -4.97 0.33 0.20
C LEU A 204 -4.26 1.05 1.34
N CYS A 205 -2.94 1.17 1.28
CA CYS A 205 -2.13 1.86 2.29
C CYS A 205 -1.51 3.14 1.74
N GLY A 206 -1.58 4.21 2.55
CA GLY A 206 -1.10 5.55 2.21
C GLY A 206 0.24 5.88 2.83
#